data_AF-A0A3N5SPF4-F1
#
_entry.id   AF-A0A3N5SPF4-F1
#
_cell.length_a   1.000
_cell.length_b   1.000
_cell.length_c   1.000
_cell.angle_alpha   90.00
_cell.angle_beta   90.00
_cell.angle_gamma   90.00
#
_symmetry.space_group_name_H-M   'P 1'
#
loop_
_entity.id
_entity.type
_entity.pdbx_description
1 polymer ?
#
loop_
_entity_poly.entity_id
_entity_poly.type
_entity_poly.pdbx_seq_one_letter_code
_entity_poly.pdbx_strand_id
1 'polypeptide(L)'
;MNGFGTTETLMATLNLPSAEADPCGIGKPLPGVTLGLKKREEDDLFGLSIKSIFQSVRTLGEENSSEFFETGDLVQADPGSGQILYAGRRSADFIKDEYGVKIPLGSLREYYSKITGLAEWIEWIPLVNMPGLAGLIFIHPDRSSSGLKELAALLKSINDELKQRIEPFEFAHRHLERLAVINDELPRTRKGTVSKSQIFVKYGQTIEDLRNQFVFSKSIETVETAVEGNLYKYSNPYLAGLLEALKIDREYTKGEGDFLFCREGSSLQRVTDLTGGFGAGLLGHDHPAVRDAVIRFLDSGAPALNNQGSSYHYPSILARELNRIFSERTGKYFKVVFANSGAEATEIAIHHAYFEWRAGIEKLRDEQFQLYGSVPGLPLAEVWDKNMQLLDEAAPSIIVAGNCFHGYSSGSRSLLDNRKQRSKFCGLLKPEPLHVDDTAPDWKEQAERYIDEKVIVLQVFRMADGKCYQTGMKISRIIASVIEPVRGEGGIREVNPSFADYLATQKFPLISDEIQCGLGRTGLFPAYKKAS
;
A
#
# COMPACT_ATOMS: atom_id res chain seq x y z
N MET A 1 27.01 -5.83 14.29
CA MET A 1 25.82 -6.59 13.84
C MET A 1 25.19 -5.91 12.63
N ASN A 2 25.27 -6.46 11.43
CA ASN A 2 24.72 -5.79 10.26
C ASN A 2 23.22 -6.08 10.06
N GLY A 3 22.65 -5.67 8.93
CA GLY A 3 21.22 -5.78 8.59
C GLY A 3 20.61 -7.19 8.62
N PHE A 4 21.41 -8.23 8.88
CA PHE A 4 20.95 -9.63 9.01
C PHE A 4 20.91 -10.14 10.46
N GLY A 5 21.22 -9.30 11.46
CA GLY A 5 21.13 -9.70 12.87
C GLY A 5 22.27 -10.61 13.37
N THR A 6 23.40 -10.70 12.66
CA THR A 6 24.60 -11.46 13.06
C THR A 6 25.74 -10.53 13.51
N THR A 7 26.48 -10.85 14.60
CA THR A 7 27.59 -10.01 15.12
C THR A 7 28.74 -9.93 14.11
N GLU A 8 29.59 -8.90 14.20
CA GLU A 8 30.84 -8.86 13.42
C GLU A 8 31.66 -10.16 13.62
N THR A 9 31.60 -10.70 14.85
CA THR A 9 32.19 -11.99 15.23
C THR A 9 31.57 -13.18 14.49
N LEU A 10 30.24 -13.24 14.33
CA LEU A 10 29.54 -14.28 13.57
C LEU A 10 29.84 -14.25 12.06
N MET A 11 30.27 -13.09 11.52
CA MET A 11 30.67 -12.99 10.11
C MET A 11 32.12 -13.42 9.87
N ALA A 12 32.99 -13.18 10.86
CA ALA A 12 34.40 -13.53 10.80
C ALA A 12 34.68 -14.99 11.22
N THR A 13 33.67 -15.69 11.73
CA THR A 13 33.75 -17.06 12.22
C THR A 13 32.69 -17.95 11.56
N LEU A 14 33.02 -19.23 11.32
CA LEU A 14 32.14 -20.18 10.63
C LEU A 14 31.05 -20.72 11.56
N ASN A 15 30.04 -19.89 11.84
CA ASN A 15 28.80 -20.32 12.48
C ASN A 15 27.62 -19.98 11.58
N LEU A 16 27.14 -20.96 10.83
CA LEU A 16 25.85 -20.88 10.14
C LEU A 16 24.74 -21.17 11.15
N PRO A 17 23.65 -20.38 11.21
CA PRO A 17 22.53 -20.71 12.05
C PRO A 17 21.80 -21.94 11.48
N SER A 18 22.03 -23.13 12.05
CA SER A 18 21.13 -24.28 11.90
C SER A 18 20.16 -24.31 13.08
N ALA A 19 18.95 -24.83 12.87
CA ALA A 19 17.90 -24.90 13.89
C ALA A 19 18.23 -25.83 15.10
N GLU A 20 19.41 -26.48 15.09
CA GLU A 20 19.89 -27.40 16.12
C GLU A 20 21.34 -27.09 16.56
N ALA A 21 21.86 -25.88 16.34
CA ALA A 21 23.20 -25.51 16.77
C ALA A 21 23.27 -25.17 18.28
N ASP A 22 24.18 -25.84 18.96
CA ASP A 22 24.61 -25.69 20.37
C ASP A 22 24.73 -24.21 20.80
N PRO A 23 24.10 -23.77 21.90
CA PRO A 23 24.11 -22.37 22.28
C PRO A 23 25.48 -22.00 22.86
N CYS A 24 26.14 -21.03 22.22
CA CYS A 24 27.20 -20.16 22.76
C CYS A 24 28.63 -20.31 22.24
N GLY A 25 29.00 -21.26 21.39
CA GLY A 25 30.37 -21.30 20.82
C GLY A 25 30.61 -20.24 19.73
N ILE A 26 31.70 -19.47 19.79
CA ILE A 26 32.18 -18.65 18.67
C ILE A 26 32.91 -19.60 17.72
N GLY A 27 32.33 -19.87 16.54
CA GLY A 27 32.85 -20.85 15.59
C GLY A 27 34.31 -20.62 15.17
N LYS A 28 34.87 -21.50 14.35
CA LYS A 28 36.28 -21.36 13.92
C LYS A 28 36.46 -20.08 13.10
N PRO A 29 37.54 -19.30 13.32
CA PRO A 29 37.87 -18.15 12.48
C PRO A 29 37.98 -18.55 11.02
N LEU A 30 37.53 -17.69 10.11
CA LEU A 30 37.75 -17.87 8.68
C LEU A 30 39.26 -17.91 8.36
N PRO A 31 39.67 -18.59 7.27
CA PRO A 31 41.07 -18.60 6.84
C PRO A 31 41.63 -17.17 6.71
N GLY A 32 42.75 -16.88 7.36
CA GLY A 32 43.37 -15.54 7.36
C GLY A 32 42.81 -14.56 8.40
N VAL A 33 41.89 -15.00 9.26
CA VAL A 33 41.37 -14.24 10.40
C VAL A 33 42.04 -14.72 11.69
N THR A 34 42.57 -13.79 12.48
CA THR A 34 43.16 -14.02 13.80
C THR A 34 42.31 -13.34 14.87
N LEU A 35 41.96 -14.06 15.93
CA LEU A 35 41.26 -13.49 17.09
C LEU A 35 42.28 -13.00 18.12
N GLY A 36 42.06 -11.81 18.65
CA GLY A 36 42.76 -11.26 19.81
C GLY A 36 41.84 -11.25 21.03
N LEU A 37 42.35 -11.64 22.18
CA LEU A 37 41.63 -11.62 23.45
C LEU A 37 42.34 -10.72 24.44
N LYS A 38 41.61 -9.76 25.02
CA LYS A 38 42.13 -8.88 26.07
C LYS A 38 41.35 -9.12 27.36
N LYS A 39 42.04 -9.61 28.39
CA LYS A 39 41.42 -9.86 29.70
C LYS A 39 40.92 -8.55 30.32
N ARG A 40 39.71 -8.55 30.88
CA ARG A 40 39.17 -7.42 31.64
C ARG A 40 39.63 -7.50 33.09
N GLU A 41 39.77 -6.34 33.73
CA GLU A 41 40.14 -6.25 35.14
C GLU A 41 38.94 -6.49 36.08
N GLU A 42 37.71 -6.39 35.55
CA GLU A 42 36.45 -6.37 36.32
C GLU A 42 35.78 -7.74 36.46
N ASP A 43 36.05 -8.67 35.55
CA ASP A 43 35.42 -10.00 35.45
C ASP A 43 36.35 -11.01 34.74
N ASP A 44 35.98 -12.29 34.74
CA ASP A 44 36.70 -13.36 34.01
C ASP A 44 36.35 -13.39 32.50
N LEU A 45 35.86 -12.28 31.96
CA LEU A 45 35.53 -12.12 30.54
C LEU A 45 36.67 -11.44 29.78
N PHE A 46 36.74 -11.73 28.48
CA PHE A 46 37.70 -11.16 27.55
C PHE A 46 36.98 -10.26 26.55
N GLY A 47 37.56 -9.10 26.25
CA GLY A 47 37.20 -8.31 25.09
C GLY A 47 37.75 -8.96 23.83
N LEU A 48 36.91 -9.10 22.80
CA LEU A 48 37.28 -9.71 21.53
C LEU A 48 37.71 -8.66 20.51
N SER A 49 38.89 -8.87 19.92
CA SER A 49 39.38 -8.15 18.75
C SER A 49 39.70 -9.11 17.62
N ILE A 50 39.72 -8.62 16.38
CA ILE A 50 39.93 -9.43 15.18
C ILE A 50 40.93 -8.73 14.26
N LYS A 51 41.93 -9.48 13.81
CA LYS A 51 42.82 -9.11 12.69
C LYS A 51 42.45 -9.97 11.49
N SER A 52 42.11 -9.34 10.39
CA SER A 52 41.60 -10.02 9.20
C SER A 52 42.31 -9.52 7.95
N ILE A 53 42.69 -10.43 7.07
CA ILE A 53 43.16 -10.09 5.71
C ILE A 53 42.04 -9.48 4.83
N PHE A 54 40.78 -9.65 5.23
CA PHE A 54 39.61 -9.07 4.58
C PHE A 54 39.35 -7.62 5.03
N GLN A 55 40.41 -6.84 5.25
CA GLN A 55 40.39 -5.57 5.99
C GLN A 55 39.24 -4.61 5.63
N SER A 56 38.80 -3.93 6.70
CA SER A 56 37.65 -3.05 6.94
C SER A 56 37.29 -2.00 5.89
N VAL A 57 36.04 -1.52 5.99
CA VAL A 57 35.58 -0.19 5.51
C VAL A 57 36.73 0.82 5.66
N ARG A 58 37.32 1.21 4.54
CA ARG A 58 38.19 2.39 4.48
C ARG A 58 37.28 3.59 4.32
N THR A 59 37.29 4.51 5.28
CA THR A 59 36.90 5.88 4.98
C THR A 59 38.09 6.53 4.26
N LEU A 60 37.85 7.19 3.13
CA LEU A 60 38.87 7.96 2.44
C LEU A 60 39.40 9.05 3.40
N GLY A 61 40.64 8.91 3.89
CA GLY A 61 41.36 9.99 4.59
C GLY A 61 41.98 9.68 5.96
N GLU A 62 41.82 8.49 6.55
CA GLU A 62 42.42 8.18 7.87
C GLU A 62 43.42 7.00 7.82
N GLU A 63 44.63 7.21 8.33
CA GLU A 63 45.60 6.16 8.66
C GLU A 63 45.34 5.67 10.09
N ASN A 64 44.81 4.47 10.27
CA ASN A 64 44.71 3.83 11.59
C ASN A 64 45.88 2.85 11.79
N SER A 65 46.60 3.00 12.92
CA SER A 65 47.86 2.32 13.23
C SER A 65 47.73 1.02 14.03
N SER A 66 46.53 0.44 14.17
CA SER A 66 46.33 -0.80 14.96
C SER A 66 45.97 -1.99 14.06
N GLU A 67 46.78 -3.05 14.15
CA GLU A 67 46.66 -4.27 13.35
C GLU A 67 45.39 -5.13 13.66
N PHE A 68 44.73 -4.85 14.80
CA PHE A 68 43.54 -5.55 15.29
C PHE A 68 42.36 -4.57 15.48
N PHE A 69 41.15 -5.00 15.11
CA PHE A 69 39.89 -4.27 15.24
C PHE A 69 39.06 -4.82 16.41
N GLU A 70 38.67 -3.97 17.36
CA GLU A 70 37.82 -4.36 18.51
C GLU A 70 36.36 -4.58 18.07
N THR A 71 35.76 -5.74 18.38
CA THR A 71 34.38 -6.07 17.93
C THR A 71 33.30 -5.55 18.88
N GLY A 72 33.69 -5.21 20.11
CA GLY A 72 32.79 -4.85 21.21
C GLY A 72 32.09 -6.05 21.87
N ASP A 73 32.35 -7.27 21.38
CA ASP A 73 31.80 -8.50 21.94
C ASP A 73 32.65 -8.97 23.15
N LEU A 74 31.97 -9.54 24.13
CA LEU A 74 32.55 -10.14 25.33
C LEU A 74 32.48 -11.66 25.21
N VAL A 75 33.56 -12.32 25.58
CA VAL A 75 33.72 -13.77 25.43
C VAL A 75 34.35 -14.39 26.67
N GLN A 76 34.13 -15.68 26.88
CA GLN A 76 34.71 -16.46 27.97
C GLN A 76 35.33 -17.74 27.41
N ALA A 77 36.47 -18.17 27.95
CA ALA A 77 37.01 -19.49 27.60
C ALA A 77 36.29 -20.58 28.42
N ASP A 78 35.78 -21.62 27.75
CA ASP A 78 35.26 -22.81 28.41
C ASP A 78 36.41 -23.60 29.06
N PRO A 79 36.42 -23.76 30.40
CA PRO A 79 37.49 -24.45 31.12
C PRO A 79 37.68 -25.91 30.72
N GLY A 80 36.65 -26.57 30.19
CA GLY A 80 36.68 -28.00 29.85
C GLY A 80 37.09 -28.30 28.40
N SER A 81 36.69 -27.46 27.44
CA SER A 81 36.89 -27.71 26.00
C SER A 81 37.91 -26.78 25.33
N GLY A 82 38.33 -25.70 26.00
CA GLY A 82 39.18 -24.66 25.42
C GLY A 82 38.50 -23.81 24.34
N GLN A 83 37.19 -23.98 24.13
CA GLN A 83 36.41 -23.16 23.20
C GLN A 83 36.15 -21.76 23.76
N ILE A 84 36.03 -20.78 22.86
CA ILE A 84 35.65 -19.41 23.22
C ILE A 84 34.13 -19.29 23.09
N LEU A 85 33.46 -19.00 24.19
CA LEU A 85 32.02 -18.84 24.28
C LEU A 85 31.63 -17.37 24.25
N TYR A 86 30.57 -17.02 23.51
CA TYR A 86 30.01 -15.69 23.51
C TYR A 86 29.30 -15.40 24.84
N ALA A 87 29.71 -14.34 25.53
CA ALA A 87 29.22 -13.98 26.85
C ALA A 87 28.33 -12.72 26.85
N GLY A 88 28.38 -11.89 25.79
CA GLY A 88 27.56 -10.69 25.67
C GLY A 88 28.24 -9.58 24.89
N ARG A 89 27.75 -8.34 25.02
CA ARG A 89 28.35 -7.15 24.39
C ARG A 89 28.62 -6.09 25.45
N ARG A 90 29.76 -5.39 25.34
CA ARG A 90 30.29 -4.49 26.38
C ARG A 90 29.34 -3.32 26.74
N SER A 91 28.65 -2.78 25.73
CA SER A 91 27.50 -1.88 25.82
C SER A 91 26.88 -1.76 24.43
N ALA A 92 25.56 -1.62 24.30
CA ALA A 92 24.95 -1.29 23.01
C ALA A 92 25.18 0.20 22.75
N ASP A 93 26.29 0.55 22.09
CA ASP A 93 26.64 1.94 21.74
C ASP A 93 25.83 2.47 20.54
N PHE A 94 24.72 1.83 20.22
CA PHE A 94 23.81 2.19 19.15
C PHE A 94 22.36 1.81 19.52
N ILE A 95 21.40 2.54 18.97
CA ILE A 95 19.99 2.13 18.91
C ILE A 95 19.67 1.62 17.50
N LYS A 96 18.62 0.80 17.38
CA LYS A 96 18.04 0.42 16.09
C LYS A 96 16.70 1.10 15.93
N ASP A 97 16.42 1.63 14.75
CA ASP A 97 15.08 2.08 14.40
C ASP A 97 14.22 0.93 13.84
N GLU A 98 12.97 1.25 13.48
CA GLU A 98 12.02 0.27 12.93
C GLU A 98 12.39 -0.24 11.52
N TYR A 99 13.33 0.44 10.85
CA TYR A 99 13.85 0.07 9.53
C TYR A 99 15.12 -0.79 9.62
N GLY A 100 15.57 -1.11 10.84
CA GLY A 100 16.77 -1.90 11.10
C GLY A 100 18.08 -1.12 10.97
N VAL A 101 18.02 0.21 10.79
CA VAL A 101 19.18 1.09 10.72
C VAL A 101 19.79 1.23 12.12
N LYS A 102 21.11 1.13 12.19
CA LYS A 102 21.86 1.28 13.43
C LYS A 102 22.35 2.71 13.58
N ILE A 103 21.98 3.32 14.69
CA ILE A 103 22.29 4.71 14.98
C ILE A 103 23.27 4.75 16.16
N PRO A 104 24.55 5.12 15.94
CA PRO A 104 25.53 5.20 17.01
C PRO A 104 25.16 6.28 18.03
N LEU A 105 25.06 5.91 19.31
CA LEU A 105 24.77 6.83 20.41
C LEU A 105 25.88 7.87 20.60
N GLY A 106 27.13 7.51 20.26
CA GLY A 106 28.26 8.45 20.26
C GLY A 106 28.05 9.62 19.29
N SER A 107 27.63 9.31 18.05
CA SER A 107 27.33 10.33 17.04
C SER A 107 26.18 11.22 17.47
N LEU A 108 25.11 10.66 18.05
CA LEU A 108 24.00 11.47 18.58
C LEU A 108 24.45 12.42 19.69
N ARG A 109 25.31 11.99 20.60
CA ARG A 109 25.86 12.85 21.66
C ARG A 109 26.75 13.97 21.09
N GLU A 110 27.51 13.70 20.02
CA GLU A 110 28.30 14.73 19.33
C GLU A 110 27.37 15.75 18.65
N TYR A 111 26.44 15.27 17.83
CA TYR A 111 25.51 16.08 17.05
C TYR A 111 24.67 17.01 17.93
N TYR A 112 24.16 16.49 19.04
CA TYR A 112 23.33 17.23 19.98
C TYR A 112 24.10 17.64 21.24
N SER A 113 25.41 17.82 21.14
CA SER A 113 26.27 18.19 22.28
C SER A 113 25.76 19.41 23.05
N LYS A 114 25.27 20.43 22.31
CA LYS A 114 24.62 21.63 22.86
C LYS A 114 23.40 21.31 23.75
N ILE A 115 22.62 20.28 23.43
CA ILE A 115 21.48 19.82 24.24
C ILE A 115 21.96 18.90 25.37
N THR A 116 22.90 17.98 25.10
CA THR A 116 23.44 17.09 26.13
C THR A 116 24.12 17.84 27.27
N GLY A 117 24.72 19.01 27.01
CA GLY A 117 25.29 19.87 28.05
C GLY A 117 24.24 20.57 28.93
N LEU A 118 22.96 20.53 28.55
CA LEU A 118 21.83 21.11 29.29
C LEU A 118 20.99 20.03 30.00
N ALA A 119 21.20 18.75 29.68
CA ALA A 119 20.41 17.63 30.16
C ALA A 119 21.22 16.74 31.11
N GLU A 120 20.56 16.23 32.16
CA GLU A 120 21.13 15.14 32.99
C GLU A 120 21.18 13.83 32.20
N TRP A 121 20.15 13.58 31.38
CA TRP A 121 20.04 12.39 30.53
C TRP A 121 19.15 12.65 29.32
N ILE A 122 19.45 11.99 28.20
CA ILE A 122 18.57 11.93 27.04
C ILE A 122 18.34 10.47 26.70
N GLU A 123 17.07 10.04 26.73
CA GLU A 123 16.68 8.77 26.14
C GLU A 123 16.30 9.00 24.67
N TRP A 124 17.01 8.31 23.78
CA TRP A 124 16.83 8.38 22.33
C TRP A 124 15.87 7.29 21.89
N ILE A 125 14.75 7.69 21.31
CA ILE A 125 13.63 6.80 21.05
C ILE A 125 13.29 6.84 19.55
N PRO A 126 13.37 5.74 18.81
CA PRO A 126 12.96 5.70 17.41
C PRO A 126 11.47 6.01 17.22
N LEU A 127 11.15 6.83 16.21
CA LEU A 127 9.77 7.09 15.79
C LEU A 127 9.13 5.84 15.18
N VAL A 128 7.79 5.79 15.20
CA VAL A 128 7.02 4.72 14.53
C VAL A 128 6.57 5.18 13.16
N ASN A 129 6.68 4.31 12.15
CA ASN A 129 6.21 4.52 10.77
C ASN A 129 6.91 5.66 9.99
N MET A 130 8.00 6.23 10.51
CA MET A 130 8.85 7.18 9.79
C MET A 130 10.28 7.14 10.34
N PRO A 131 11.31 7.44 9.52
CA PRO A 131 12.68 7.57 10.00
C PRO A 131 12.83 8.83 10.87
N GLY A 132 13.65 8.75 11.92
CA GLY A 132 13.89 9.84 12.85
C GLY A 132 13.80 9.41 14.31
N LEU A 133 14.16 10.33 15.20
CA LEU A 133 14.24 10.08 16.64
C LEU A 133 13.38 11.06 17.43
N ALA A 134 12.90 10.61 18.58
CA ALA A 134 12.37 11.43 19.66
C ALA A 134 13.35 11.43 20.84
N GLY A 135 13.39 12.55 21.56
CA GLY A 135 14.24 12.75 22.74
C GLY A 135 13.39 12.92 23.99
N LEU A 136 13.52 12.00 24.95
CA LEU A 136 13.02 12.20 26.31
C LEU A 136 14.15 12.79 27.16
N ILE A 137 14.07 14.10 27.44
CA ILE A 137 15.16 14.90 28.00
C ILE A 137 14.92 15.15 29.48
N PHE A 138 15.79 14.62 30.34
CA PHE A 138 15.80 14.87 31.78
C PHE A 138 16.69 16.08 32.06
N ILE A 139 16.17 17.09 32.77
CA ILE A 139 16.92 18.32 33.09
C ILE A 139 17.35 18.34 34.56
N HIS A 140 18.42 19.07 34.87
CA HIS A 140 18.92 19.20 36.24
C HIS A 140 17.92 19.94 37.16
N PRO A 141 17.73 19.50 38.42
CA PRO A 141 16.76 20.10 39.36
C PRO A 141 17.00 21.60 39.65
N ASP A 142 18.26 22.02 39.63
CA ASP A 142 18.67 23.40 39.97
C ASP A 142 18.52 24.39 38.81
N ARG A 143 18.16 23.92 37.62
CA ARG A 143 17.87 24.81 36.49
C ARG A 143 16.40 25.15 36.48
N SER A 144 16.07 26.44 36.59
CA SER A 144 14.72 26.94 36.33
C SER A 144 14.39 26.63 34.87
N SER A 145 13.65 25.54 34.63
CA SER A 145 13.06 25.11 33.36
C SER A 145 13.63 25.81 32.12
N SER A 146 14.70 25.29 31.52
CA SER A 146 14.94 25.56 30.10
C SER A 146 13.63 25.22 29.39
N GLY A 147 12.95 26.21 28.82
CA GLY A 147 11.58 26.02 28.37
C GLY A 147 11.54 24.94 27.30
N LEU A 148 10.50 24.09 27.29
CA LEU A 148 10.28 23.09 26.23
C LEU A 148 10.44 23.71 24.82
N LYS A 149 9.95 24.95 24.66
CA LYS A 149 10.07 25.76 23.44
C LYS A 149 11.49 26.25 23.12
N GLU A 150 12.28 26.54 24.16
CA GLU A 150 13.68 26.97 23.99
C GLU A 150 14.55 25.81 23.51
N LEU A 151 14.37 24.62 24.12
CA LEU A 151 15.02 23.40 23.67
C LEU A 151 14.56 23.00 22.26
N ALA A 152 13.29 23.21 21.92
CA ALA A 152 12.78 23.00 20.56
C ALA A 152 13.43 23.96 19.55
N ALA A 153 13.59 25.24 19.88
CA ALA A 153 14.28 26.21 19.03
C ALA A 153 15.76 25.86 18.83
N LEU A 154 16.44 25.45 19.91
CA LEU A 154 17.83 25.00 19.85
C LEU A 154 17.96 23.73 19.01
N LEU A 155 17.06 22.76 19.19
CA LEU A 155 17.01 21.54 18.41
C LEU A 155 16.84 21.84 16.91
N LYS A 156 15.96 22.79 16.57
CA LYS A 156 15.78 23.21 15.18
C LYS A 156 17.08 23.69 14.55
N SER A 157 17.78 24.58 15.25
CA SER A 157 19.08 25.11 14.79
C SER A 157 20.11 23.99 14.60
N ILE A 158 20.16 23.00 15.49
CA ILE A 158 21.08 21.85 15.38
C ILE A 158 20.71 20.99 14.17
N ASN A 159 19.42 20.70 13.97
CA ASN A 159 18.96 19.92 12.82
C ASN A 159 19.28 20.62 11.49
N ASP A 160 19.10 21.94 11.41
CA ASP A 160 19.41 22.72 10.21
C ASP A 160 20.92 22.68 9.90
N GLU A 161 21.79 22.72 10.93
CA GLU A 161 23.24 22.53 10.81
C GLU A 161 23.58 21.09 10.35
N LEU A 162 22.97 20.07 10.96
CA LEU A 162 23.22 18.66 10.64
C LEU A 162 22.82 18.33 9.21
N LYS A 163 21.67 18.84 8.74
CA LYS A 163 21.17 18.62 7.39
C LYS A 163 22.19 19.01 6.31
N GLN A 164 23.04 20.00 6.58
CA GLN A 164 24.08 20.46 5.66
C GLN A 164 25.40 19.69 5.79
N ARG A 165 25.62 19.02 6.93
CA ARG A 165 26.91 18.41 7.29
C ARG A 165 26.97 16.90 7.03
N ILE A 166 25.85 16.19 7.08
CA ILE A 166 25.80 14.72 6.95
C ILE A 166 24.97 14.29 5.75
N GLU A 167 25.20 13.05 5.29
CA GLU A 167 24.47 12.48 4.16
C GLU A 167 22.95 12.46 4.40
N PRO A 168 22.11 12.70 3.39
CA PRO A 168 20.65 12.77 3.54
C PRO A 168 20.05 11.52 4.21
N PHE A 169 20.55 10.33 3.85
CA PHE A 169 20.14 9.08 4.49
C PHE A 169 20.49 9.06 5.98
N GLU A 170 21.68 9.50 6.37
CA GLU A 170 22.06 9.57 7.78
C GLU A 170 21.22 10.59 8.54
N PHE A 171 20.93 11.75 7.93
CA PHE A 171 20.06 12.76 8.53
C PHE A 171 18.65 12.22 8.77
N ALA A 172 18.04 11.55 7.78
CA ALA A 172 16.70 10.98 7.90
C ALA A 172 16.55 10.09 9.13
N HIS A 173 17.56 9.27 9.44
CA HIS A 173 17.50 8.33 10.57
C HIS A 173 18.02 8.88 11.90
N ARG A 174 18.79 9.98 11.91
CA ARG A 174 19.50 10.48 13.11
C ARG A 174 18.99 11.81 13.64
N HIS A 175 18.13 12.51 12.90
CA HIS A 175 17.58 13.77 13.36
C HIS A 175 16.59 13.57 14.52
N LEU A 176 16.62 14.46 15.51
CA LEU A 176 15.62 14.51 16.56
C LEU A 176 14.46 15.37 16.04
N GLU A 177 13.28 14.78 15.90
CA GLU A 177 12.09 15.49 15.41
C GLU A 177 11.18 15.90 16.56
N ARG A 178 11.16 15.12 17.65
CA ARG A 178 10.21 15.32 18.75
C ARG A 178 10.92 15.29 20.08
N LEU A 179 10.46 16.08 21.04
CA LEU A 179 11.05 16.10 22.36
C LEU A 179 10.01 16.29 23.46
N ALA A 180 10.26 15.66 24.61
CA ALA A 180 9.59 15.97 25.87
C ALA A 180 10.65 16.26 26.93
N VAL A 181 10.34 17.19 27.83
CA VAL A 181 11.21 17.56 28.94
C VAL A 181 10.64 17.02 30.23
N ILE A 182 11.46 16.29 30.98
CA ILE A 182 11.15 15.70 32.26
C ILE A 182 11.92 16.45 33.35
N ASN A 183 11.17 17.09 34.24
CA ASN A 183 11.69 17.73 35.45
C ASN A 183 11.35 16.86 36.66
N ASP A 184 11.98 15.70 36.74
CA ASP A 184 11.79 14.69 37.79
C ASP A 184 13.10 13.94 37.98
N GLU A 185 13.28 13.28 39.13
CA GLU A 185 14.48 12.53 39.47
C GLU A 185 14.73 11.41 38.46
N LEU A 186 15.96 11.35 37.95
CA LEU A 186 16.37 10.35 36.96
C LEU A 186 16.36 8.94 37.58
N PRO A 187 15.59 7.97 37.05
CA PRO A 187 15.54 6.62 37.61
C PRO A 187 16.91 5.92 37.54
N ARG A 188 17.41 5.47 38.69
CA ARG A 188 18.72 4.80 38.84
C ARG A 188 18.59 3.40 39.43
N THR A 189 19.49 2.51 39.01
CA THR A 189 19.64 1.18 39.60
C THR A 189 20.21 1.27 41.01
N ARG A 190 20.18 0.16 41.77
CA ARG A 190 20.84 0.07 43.09
C ARG A 190 22.34 0.40 43.06
N LYS A 191 22.98 0.35 41.88
CA LYS A 191 24.39 0.69 41.66
C LYS A 191 24.61 2.15 41.22
N GLY A 192 23.55 2.98 41.19
CA GLY A 192 23.62 4.41 40.83
C GLY A 192 23.63 4.71 39.33
N THR A 193 23.67 3.70 38.45
CA THR A 193 23.58 3.86 36.99
C THR A 193 22.14 4.09 36.53
N VAL A 194 21.93 4.76 35.40
CA VAL A 194 20.59 5.04 34.85
C VAL A 194 19.86 3.75 34.50
N SER A 195 18.60 3.61 34.92
CA SER A 195 17.77 2.44 34.65
C SER A 195 16.78 2.70 33.50
N LYS A 196 17.12 2.24 32.29
CA LYS A 196 16.21 2.32 31.13
C LYS A 196 14.89 1.63 31.40
N SER A 197 14.89 0.43 31.97
CA SER A 197 13.65 -0.29 32.28
C SER A 197 12.70 0.51 33.19
N GLN A 198 13.23 1.23 34.18
CA GLN A 198 12.41 2.08 35.03
C GLN A 198 11.91 3.33 34.30
N ILE A 199 12.72 3.92 33.42
CA ILE A 199 12.28 5.03 32.54
C ILE A 199 11.11 4.57 31.68
N PHE A 200 11.21 3.43 31.02
CA PHE A 200 10.15 2.90 30.15
C PHE A 200 8.88 2.51 30.93
N VAL A 201 9.00 2.05 32.17
CA VAL A 201 7.84 1.77 33.03
C VAL A 201 7.18 3.06 33.51
N LYS A 202 7.96 4.04 33.99
CA LYS A 202 7.45 5.29 34.58
C LYS A 202 6.88 6.24 33.53
N TYR A 203 7.51 6.33 32.36
CA TYR A 203 7.17 7.27 31.29
C TYR A 203 6.60 6.59 30.04
N GLY A 204 6.11 5.35 30.16
CA GLY A 204 5.66 4.55 29.02
C GLY A 204 4.65 5.26 28.11
N GLN A 205 3.63 5.92 28.68
CA GLN A 205 2.66 6.66 27.87
C GLN A 205 3.30 7.86 27.15
N THR A 206 4.13 8.65 27.84
CA THR A 206 4.84 9.78 27.21
C THR A 206 5.77 9.30 26.10
N ILE A 207 6.42 8.14 26.27
CA ILE A 207 7.27 7.51 25.26
C ILE A 207 6.43 7.10 24.05
N GLU A 208 5.29 6.43 24.24
CA GLU A 208 4.40 6.07 23.14
C GLU A 208 3.87 7.31 22.40
N ASP A 209 3.48 8.35 23.14
CA ASP A 209 3.04 9.62 22.57
C ASP A 209 4.18 10.31 21.78
N LEU A 210 5.42 10.26 22.29
CA LEU A 210 6.64 10.78 21.64
C LEU A 210 7.02 10.02 20.37
N ARG A 211 6.72 8.73 20.30
CA ARG A 211 7.01 7.90 19.12
C ARG A 211 5.98 8.08 18.01
N ASN A 212 4.75 8.45 18.36
CA ASN A 212 3.64 8.59 17.42
C ASN A 212 3.43 10.04 16.95
N GLN A 213 3.88 10.36 15.74
CA GLN A 213 3.81 11.71 15.14
C GLN A 213 2.39 12.33 15.10
N PHE A 214 1.33 11.50 15.20
CA PHE A 214 -0.05 11.96 15.16
C PHE A 214 -0.61 12.36 16.53
N VAL A 215 0.18 12.23 17.60
CA VAL A 215 -0.23 12.62 18.97
C VAL A 215 0.30 14.01 19.29
N PHE A 216 -0.61 14.95 19.55
CA PHE A 216 -0.28 16.32 19.97
C PHE A 216 -0.53 16.49 21.47
N SER A 217 0.49 16.90 22.21
CA SER A 217 0.42 17.10 23.66
C SER A 217 1.15 18.37 24.05
N LYS A 218 0.66 19.07 25.09
CA LYS A 218 1.34 20.27 25.62
C LYS A 218 2.73 19.99 26.20
N SER A 219 3.01 18.72 26.51
CA SER A 219 4.28 18.25 27.08
C SER A 219 5.27 17.77 26.02
N ILE A 220 4.90 17.82 24.73
CA ILE A 220 5.71 17.38 23.60
C ILE A 220 5.78 18.53 22.59
N GLU A 221 6.99 18.89 22.17
CA GLU A 221 7.19 19.78 21.02
C GLU A 221 7.69 18.95 19.85
N THR A 222 7.12 19.22 18.67
CA THR A 222 7.61 18.69 17.40
C THR A 222 8.40 19.80 16.72
N VAL A 223 9.67 19.55 16.49
CA VAL A 223 10.55 20.43 15.72
C VAL A 223 10.44 20.02 14.28
N GLU A 224 9.66 20.79 13.52
CA GLU A 224 9.67 20.67 12.07
C GLU A 224 11.08 21.03 11.58
N THR A 225 11.84 20.00 11.22
CA THR A 225 12.99 20.19 10.37
C THR A 225 12.46 20.77 9.07
N ALA A 226 13.09 21.83 8.59
CA ALA A 226 12.81 22.37 7.27
C ALA A 226 13.33 21.38 6.23
N VAL A 227 12.79 20.17 6.18
CA VAL A 227 12.57 19.51 4.90
C VAL A 227 11.39 20.28 4.28
N GLU A 228 11.65 21.52 3.86
CA GLU A 228 10.85 22.18 2.83
C GLU A 228 10.66 21.14 1.73
N GLY A 229 9.46 20.58 1.62
CA GLY A 229 9.16 19.57 0.61
C GLY A 229 8.32 18.38 1.06
N ASN A 230 8.33 17.96 2.33
CA ASN A 230 7.58 16.73 2.68
C ASN A 230 6.13 17.00 3.10
N LEU A 231 5.36 17.72 2.26
CA LEU A 231 3.89 17.80 2.41
C LEU A 231 3.24 16.40 2.37
N TYR A 232 3.94 15.39 1.84
CA TYR A 232 3.45 14.02 1.84
C TYR A 232 3.24 13.45 3.24
N LYS A 233 3.87 13.99 4.29
CA LYS A 233 3.57 13.59 5.68
C LYS A 233 2.10 13.80 6.05
N TYR A 234 1.46 14.81 5.45
CA TYR A 234 0.03 15.11 5.66
C TYR A 234 -0.91 14.38 4.69
N SER A 235 -0.37 13.74 3.65
CA SER A 235 -1.16 13.02 2.64
C SER A 235 -1.02 11.50 2.81
N ASN A 236 0.20 10.98 2.65
CA ASN A 236 0.50 9.56 2.80
C ASN A 236 1.99 9.35 3.16
N PRO A 237 2.34 9.40 4.47
CA PRO A 237 3.74 9.33 4.92
C PRO A 237 4.41 7.99 4.56
N TYR A 238 3.65 6.90 4.57
CA TYR A 238 4.17 5.59 4.17
C TYR A 238 4.57 5.55 2.70
N LEU A 239 3.71 6.08 1.82
CA LEU A 239 4.02 6.16 0.39
C LEU A 239 5.22 7.08 0.13
N ALA A 240 5.31 8.21 0.83
CA ALA A 240 6.45 9.11 0.72
C ALA A 240 7.78 8.39 0.99
N GLY A 241 7.86 7.70 2.14
CA GLY A 241 9.06 6.94 2.51
C GLY A 241 9.37 5.82 1.52
N LEU A 242 8.36 5.17 0.94
CA LEU A 242 8.57 4.16 -0.11
C LEU A 242 9.14 4.76 -1.40
N LEU A 243 8.60 5.90 -1.87
CA LEU A 243 9.08 6.57 -3.08
C LEU A 243 10.53 7.05 -2.91
N GLU A 244 10.86 7.60 -1.74
CA GLU A 244 12.22 8.02 -1.38
C GLU A 244 13.18 6.83 -1.34
N ALA A 245 12.80 5.73 -0.69
CA ALA A 245 13.61 4.51 -0.65
C ALA A 245 13.87 3.93 -2.05
N LEU A 246 12.91 4.08 -2.96
CA LEU A 246 13.02 3.68 -4.36
C LEU A 246 13.70 4.74 -5.25
N LYS A 247 14.03 5.92 -4.71
CA LYS A 247 14.61 7.08 -5.43
C LYS A 247 13.78 7.56 -6.62
N ILE A 248 12.45 7.48 -6.49
CA ILE A 248 11.47 7.93 -7.48
C ILE A 248 10.57 9.04 -6.95
N ASP A 249 10.94 9.65 -5.83
CA ASP A 249 10.33 10.80 -5.15
C ASP A 249 10.57 12.13 -5.89
N ARG A 250 10.51 12.12 -7.22
CA ARG A 250 10.74 13.32 -8.04
C ARG A 250 9.47 14.15 -8.16
N GLU A 251 9.59 15.45 -7.88
CA GLU A 251 8.54 16.42 -8.17
C GLU A 251 8.65 16.90 -9.63
N TYR A 252 7.68 16.53 -10.46
CA TYR A 252 7.59 17.02 -11.83
C TYR A 252 6.81 18.34 -11.87
N THR A 253 7.42 19.35 -12.49
CA THR A 253 6.89 20.74 -12.54
C THR A 253 6.31 21.10 -13.91
N LYS A 254 6.57 20.28 -14.93
CA LYS A 254 6.04 20.43 -16.29
C LYS A 254 5.95 19.06 -16.97
N GLY A 255 4.98 18.89 -17.86
CA GLY A 255 4.93 17.81 -18.84
C GLY A 255 4.70 18.38 -20.24
N GLU A 256 5.31 17.78 -21.25
CA GLU A 256 5.13 18.14 -22.67
C GLU A 256 5.39 16.93 -23.56
N GLY A 257 4.41 16.54 -24.38
CA GLY A 257 4.50 15.34 -25.21
C GLY A 257 4.76 14.10 -24.37
N ASP A 258 5.79 13.33 -24.71
CA ASP A 258 6.16 12.10 -23.97
C ASP A 258 7.16 12.38 -22.82
N PHE A 259 7.28 13.63 -22.37
CA PHE A 259 8.29 14.04 -21.41
C PHE A 259 7.71 14.72 -20.17
N LEU A 260 8.32 14.44 -19.03
CA LEU A 260 8.15 15.14 -17.77
C LEU A 260 9.44 15.91 -17.43
N PHE A 261 9.31 16.98 -16.66
CA PHE A 261 10.44 17.83 -16.28
C PHE A 261 10.45 18.07 -14.77
N CYS A 262 11.56 17.69 -14.12
CA CYS A 262 11.78 17.92 -12.70
C CYS A 262 13.01 18.83 -12.50
N ARG A 263 13.08 19.51 -11.36
CA ARG A 263 14.25 20.31 -11.00
C ARG A 263 15.19 19.49 -10.13
N GLU A 264 16.48 19.53 -10.46
CA GLU A 264 17.55 19.00 -9.61
C GLU A 264 18.57 20.11 -9.39
N GLY A 265 18.54 20.69 -8.18
CA GLY A 265 19.24 21.95 -7.88
C GLY A 265 18.74 23.10 -8.77
N SER A 266 19.67 23.76 -9.46
CA SER A 266 19.35 24.82 -10.43
C SER A 266 19.06 24.30 -11.85
N SER A 267 19.19 22.99 -12.09
CA SER A 267 19.05 22.38 -13.41
C SER A 267 17.65 21.81 -13.64
N LEU A 268 17.12 21.99 -14.86
CA LEU A 268 15.88 21.33 -15.30
C LEU A 268 16.23 20.02 -15.99
N GLN A 269 15.78 18.91 -15.43
CA GLN A 269 15.99 17.57 -15.98
C GLN A 269 14.76 17.15 -16.78
N ARG A 270 14.99 16.56 -17.96
CA ARG A 270 13.95 15.98 -18.80
C ARG A 270 13.93 14.48 -18.64
N VAL A 271 12.77 13.92 -18.37
CA VAL A 271 12.52 12.49 -18.17
C VAL A 271 11.52 12.01 -19.21
N THR A 272 11.85 10.93 -19.92
CA THR A 272 10.88 10.27 -20.82
C THR A 272 9.85 9.53 -19.99
N ASP A 273 8.57 9.84 -20.19
CA ASP A 273 7.47 9.20 -19.50
C ASP A 273 6.99 7.94 -20.24
N LEU A 274 7.43 6.79 -19.76
CA LEU A 274 6.96 5.48 -20.23
C LEU A 274 5.81 4.91 -19.39
N THR A 275 5.41 5.62 -18.33
CA THR A 275 4.24 5.26 -17.51
C THR A 275 2.96 5.82 -18.14
N GLY A 276 3.01 7.04 -18.70
CA GLY A 276 1.94 7.65 -19.48
C GLY A 276 0.61 7.74 -18.72
N GLY A 277 0.67 7.96 -17.41
CA GLY A 277 -0.49 7.96 -16.53
C GLY A 277 -1.29 6.65 -16.57
N PHE A 278 -0.58 5.51 -16.61
CA PHE A 278 -1.17 4.16 -16.75
C PHE A 278 -2.00 3.97 -18.03
N GLY A 279 -1.75 4.77 -19.06
CA GLY A 279 -2.43 4.71 -20.35
C GLY A 279 -3.26 5.95 -20.69
N ALA A 280 -3.55 6.81 -19.71
CA ALA A 280 -4.32 8.04 -19.90
C ALA A 280 -3.65 9.06 -20.84
N GLY A 281 -2.32 9.12 -20.84
CA GLY A 281 -1.52 10.04 -21.66
C GLY A 281 -1.38 9.60 -23.12
N LEU A 282 -2.44 9.14 -23.79
CA LEU A 282 -2.38 8.65 -25.18
C LEU A 282 -1.92 9.72 -26.19
N LEU A 283 -2.28 10.98 -25.94
CA LEU A 283 -1.89 12.12 -26.78
C LEU A 283 -0.64 12.83 -26.23
N GLY A 284 0.00 12.28 -25.19
CA GLY A 284 1.07 12.96 -24.45
C GLY A 284 0.56 14.05 -23.49
N HIS A 285 1.50 14.60 -22.71
CA HIS A 285 1.28 15.70 -21.78
C HIS A 285 1.02 17.00 -22.52
N ASP A 286 0.06 17.79 -22.04
CA ASP A 286 -0.27 19.13 -22.54
C ASP A 286 -0.51 19.21 -24.06
N HIS A 287 -1.24 18.22 -24.62
CA HIS A 287 -1.52 18.18 -26.05
C HIS A 287 -2.27 19.46 -26.51
N PRO A 288 -1.73 20.26 -27.44
CA PRO A 288 -2.27 21.59 -27.77
C PRO A 288 -3.75 21.58 -28.14
N ALA A 289 -4.19 20.60 -28.94
CA ALA A 289 -5.59 20.54 -29.35
C ALA A 289 -6.57 20.32 -28.18
N VAL A 290 -6.17 19.58 -27.14
CA VAL A 290 -6.99 19.32 -25.96
C VAL A 290 -7.01 20.56 -25.07
N ARG A 291 -5.83 21.13 -24.78
CA ARG A 291 -5.70 22.37 -24.02
C ARG A 291 -6.52 23.49 -24.64
N ASP A 292 -6.35 23.73 -25.93
CA ASP A 292 -7.03 24.82 -26.62
C ASP A 292 -8.55 24.59 -26.67
N ALA A 293 -9.02 23.34 -26.75
CA ALA A 293 -10.44 23.03 -26.67
C ALA A 293 -11.04 23.32 -25.29
N VAL A 294 -10.32 22.99 -24.21
CA VAL A 294 -10.71 23.31 -22.83
C VAL A 294 -10.73 24.82 -22.63
N ILE A 295 -9.67 25.54 -23.02
CA ILE A 295 -9.61 27.01 -22.89
C ILE A 295 -10.77 27.66 -23.65
N ARG A 296 -11.00 27.29 -24.92
CA ARG A 296 -12.13 27.83 -25.69
C ARG A 296 -13.49 27.56 -25.03
N PHE A 297 -13.67 26.38 -24.43
CA PHE A 297 -14.91 26.07 -23.74
C PHE A 297 -15.09 26.96 -22.50
N LEU A 298 -14.04 27.14 -21.69
CA LEU A 298 -14.08 28.03 -20.53
C LEU A 298 -14.33 29.49 -20.93
N ASP A 299 -13.66 29.97 -21.97
CA ASP A 299 -13.81 31.34 -22.50
C ASP A 299 -15.20 31.59 -23.10
N SER A 300 -15.93 30.55 -23.50
CA SER A 300 -17.28 30.68 -24.07
C SER A 300 -18.33 31.14 -23.05
N GLY A 301 -18.02 31.05 -21.75
CA GLY A 301 -18.98 31.32 -20.66
C GLY A 301 -20.04 30.24 -20.48
N ALA A 302 -19.98 29.12 -21.21
CA ALA A 302 -20.86 27.98 -20.99
C ALA A 302 -20.63 27.38 -19.59
N PRO A 303 -21.69 26.91 -18.90
CA PRO A 303 -21.54 26.31 -17.58
C PRO A 303 -20.79 24.98 -17.68
N ALA A 304 -19.59 24.93 -17.11
CA ALA A 304 -18.75 23.73 -17.09
C ALA A 304 -19.28 22.64 -16.13
N LEU A 305 -19.84 23.07 -15.01
CA LEU A 305 -20.35 22.22 -13.92
C LEU A 305 -21.64 22.84 -13.35
N ASN A 306 -22.33 22.11 -12.48
CA ASN A 306 -23.45 22.60 -11.67
C ASN A 306 -24.70 23.03 -12.47
N ASN A 307 -24.97 22.39 -13.59
CA ASN A 307 -26.17 22.56 -14.41
C ASN A 307 -27.05 21.29 -14.43
N GLN A 308 -27.07 20.53 -13.33
CA GLN A 308 -27.89 19.32 -13.21
C GLN A 308 -29.38 19.63 -13.42
N GLY A 309 -30.09 18.72 -14.10
CA GLY A 309 -31.51 18.92 -14.47
C GLY A 309 -31.73 19.74 -15.76
N SER A 310 -30.68 19.97 -16.56
CA SER A 310 -30.76 20.66 -17.85
C SER A 310 -30.35 19.77 -19.03
N SER A 311 -30.56 20.24 -20.27
CA SER A 311 -30.11 19.53 -21.47
C SER A 311 -28.62 19.75 -21.74
N TYR A 312 -27.88 18.67 -21.94
CA TYR A 312 -26.43 18.70 -22.13
C TYR A 312 -26.04 18.63 -23.60
N HIS A 313 -25.59 19.75 -24.19
CA HIS A 313 -25.22 19.80 -25.62
C HIS A 313 -23.94 19.00 -25.94
N TYR A 314 -22.80 19.34 -25.34
CA TYR A 314 -21.50 18.70 -25.66
C TYR A 314 -21.44 17.20 -25.29
N PRO A 315 -21.89 16.77 -24.08
CA PRO A 315 -22.01 15.35 -23.77
C PRO A 315 -22.89 14.58 -24.76
N SER A 316 -23.98 15.19 -25.27
CA SER A 316 -24.83 14.53 -26.28
C SER A 316 -24.13 14.34 -27.63
N ILE A 317 -23.29 15.30 -28.05
CA ILE A 317 -22.46 15.15 -29.26
C ILE A 317 -21.46 14.01 -29.06
N LEU A 318 -20.75 13.98 -27.92
CA LEU A 318 -19.80 12.92 -27.63
C LEU A 318 -20.49 11.55 -27.58
N ALA A 319 -21.64 11.44 -26.91
CA ALA A 319 -22.42 10.22 -26.85
C ALA A 319 -22.86 9.72 -28.24
N ARG A 320 -23.26 10.64 -29.14
CA ARG A 320 -23.60 10.32 -30.52
C ARG A 320 -22.40 9.75 -31.29
N GLU A 321 -21.22 10.38 -31.18
CA GLU A 321 -20.02 9.91 -31.89
C GLU A 321 -19.52 8.56 -31.34
N LEU A 322 -19.53 8.38 -30.01
CA LEU A 322 -19.20 7.09 -29.40
C LEU A 322 -20.15 5.99 -29.88
N ASN A 323 -21.46 6.26 -29.86
CA ASN A 323 -22.45 5.31 -30.38
C ASN A 323 -22.19 4.99 -31.86
N ARG A 324 -21.88 5.99 -32.70
CA ARG A 324 -21.57 5.77 -34.12
C ARG A 324 -20.36 4.83 -34.29
N ILE A 325 -19.24 5.13 -33.63
CA ILE A 325 -18.00 4.34 -33.71
C ILE A 325 -18.24 2.90 -33.25
N PHE A 326 -18.93 2.71 -32.13
CA PHE A 326 -19.20 1.38 -31.58
C PHE A 326 -20.23 0.62 -32.43
N SER A 327 -21.25 1.29 -32.95
CA SER A 327 -22.27 0.69 -33.82
C SER A 327 -21.67 0.19 -35.13
N GLU A 328 -20.78 0.97 -35.75
CA GLU A 328 -20.10 0.60 -37.01
C GLU A 328 -19.27 -0.69 -36.85
N ARG A 329 -18.68 -0.91 -35.67
CA ARG A 329 -17.82 -2.06 -35.40
C ARG A 329 -18.55 -3.29 -34.87
N THR A 330 -19.62 -3.08 -34.10
CA THR A 330 -20.32 -4.16 -33.38
C THR A 330 -21.69 -4.52 -33.97
N GLY A 331 -22.25 -3.66 -34.83
CA GLY A 331 -23.62 -3.77 -35.32
C GLY A 331 -24.71 -3.51 -34.27
N LYS A 332 -24.34 -3.02 -33.08
CA LYS A 332 -25.27 -2.76 -31.96
C LYS A 332 -25.39 -1.28 -31.69
N TYR A 333 -26.59 -0.86 -31.26
CA TYR A 333 -26.83 0.51 -30.80
C TYR A 333 -26.54 0.62 -29.29
N PHE A 334 -25.88 1.70 -28.89
CA PHE A 334 -25.48 1.97 -27.51
C PHE A 334 -26.05 3.29 -26.99
N LYS A 335 -26.33 3.30 -25.68
CA LYS A 335 -26.52 4.53 -24.90
C LYS A 335 -25.27 4.79 -24.09
N VAL A 336 -24.96 6.07 -23.86
CA VAL A 336 -23.77 6.48 -23.12
C VAL A 336 -24.20 7.18 -21.83
N VAL A 337 -23.63 6.74 -20.73
CA VAL A 337 -23.74 7.37 -19.41
C VAL A 337 -22.34 7.82 -19.01
N PHE A 338 -22.21 9.07 -18.61
CA PHE A 338 -20.91 9.65 -18.21
C PHE A 338 -20.69 9.54 -16.71
N ALA A 339 -19.43 9.36 -16.33
CA ALA A 339 -18.94 9.29 -14.95
C ALA A 339 -17.61 10.04 -14.84
N ASN A 340 -17.01 10.05 -13.65
CA ASN A 340 -15.77 10.78 -13.38
C ASN A 340 -14.53 9.87 -13.30
N SER A 341 -14.73 8.56 -13.11
CA SER A 341 -13.63 7.60 -13.03
C SER A 341 -13.99 6.27 -13.69
N GLY A 342 -12.97 5.47 -13.98
CA GLY A 342 -13.17 4.10 -14.44
C GLY A 342 -13.96 3.25 -13.44
N ALA A 343 -13.65 3.36 -12.15
CA ALA A 343 -14.35 2.60 -11.11
C ALA A 343 -15.86 2.93 -11.06
N GLU A 344 -16.25 4.20 -11.24
CA GLU A 344 -17.66 4.60 -11.34
C GLU A 344 -18.32 4.06 -12.60
N ALA A 345 -17.62 4.05 -13.74
CA ALA A 345 -18.15 3.48 -14.99
C ALA A 345 -18.43 1.97 -14.84
N THR A 346 -17.53 1.24 -14.19
CA THR A 346 -17.73 -0.18 -13.83
C THR A 346 -18.94 -0.34 -12.89
N GLU A 347 -19.09 0.50 -11.87
CA GLU A 347 -20.26 0.44 -10.97
C GLU A 347 -21.58 0.71 -11.70
N ILE A 348 -21.61 1.68 -12.62
CA ILE A 348 -22.79 1.95 -13.46
C ILE A 348 -23.15 0.71 -14.28
N ALA A 349 -22.17 0.03 -14.86
CA ALA A 349 -22.40 -1.19 -15.64
C ALA A 349 -22.94 -2.34 -14.76
N ILE A 350 -22.38 -2.53 -13.55
CA ILE A 350 -22.86 -3.51 -12.57
C ILE A 350 -24.29 -3.18 -12.13
N HIS A 351 -24.58 -1.92 -11.82
CA HIS A 351 -25.92 -1.47 -11.42
C HIS A 351 -26.94 -1.68 -12.52
N HIS A 352 -26.59 -1.39 -13.78
CA HIS A 352 -27.46 -1.65 -14.92
C HIS A 352 -27.72 -3.16 -15.10
N ALA A 353 -26.70 -3.99 -14.96
CA ALA A 353 -26.87 -5.45 -15.04
C ALA A 353 -27.78 -5.99 -13.92
N TYR A 354 -27.63 -5.48 -12.69
CA TYR A 354 -28.51 -5.83 -11.57
C TYR A 354 -29.94 -5.33 -11.80
N PHE A 355 -30.10 -4.10 -12.31
CA PHE A 355 -31.40 -3.52 -12.65
C PHE A 355 -32.14 -4.37 -13.68
N GLU A 356 -31.49 -4.72 -14.80
CA GLU A 356 -32.10 -5.56 -15.84
C GLU A 356 -32.47 -6.96 -15.31
N TRP A 357 -31.60 -7.55 -14.49
CA TRP A 357 -31.88 -8.84 -13.85
C TRP A 357 -33.12 -8.77 -12.94
N ARG A 358 -33.23 -7.73 -12.10
CA ARG A 358 -34.39 -7.50 -11.24
C ARG A 358 -35.66 -7.22 -12.04
N ALA A 359 -35.59 -6.31 -13.01
CA ALA A 359 -36.72 -5.93 -13.85
C ALA A 359 -37.29 -7.14 -14.62
N GLY A 360 -36.43 -8.05 -15.10
CA GLY A 360 -36.87 -9.29 -15.74
C GLY A 360 -37.69 -10.19 -14.82
N ILE A 361 -37.35 -10.24 -13.53
CA ILE A 361 -38.05 -11.06 -12.53
C ILE A 361 -39.35 -10.39 -12.06
N GLU A 362 -39.34 -9.07 -11.91
CA GLU A 362 -40.56 -8.29 -11.63
C GLU A 362 -41.56 -8.40 -12.78
N LYS A 363 -41.10 -8.35 -14.03
CA LYS A 363 -41.95 -8.59 -15.18
C LYS A 363 -42.59 -9.98 -15.16
N LEU A 364 -41.81 -11.00 -14.83
CA LEU A 364 -42.31 -12.38 -14.66
C LEU A 364 -43.36 -12.46 -13.54
N ARG A 365 -43.17 -11.74 -12.43
CA ARG A 365 -44.18 -11.64 -11.37
C ARG A 365 -45.47 -11.05 -11.92
N ASP A 366 -45.37 -9.90 -12.57
CA ASP A 366 -46.53 -9.19 -13.08
C ASP A 366 -47.29 -10.04 -14.13
N GLU A 367 -46.58 -10.77 -14.98
CA GLU A 367 -47.15 -11.77 -15.91
C GLU A 367 -47.89 -12.89 -15.17
N GLN A 368 -47.33 -13.41 -14.06
CA GLN A 368 -48.00 -14.43 -13.24
C GLN A 368 -49.28 -13.91 -12.58
N PHE A 369 -49.27 -12.68 -12.06
CA PHE A 369 -50.47 -12.04 -11.53
C PHE A 369 -51.53 -11.79 -12.60
N GLN A 370 -51.11 -11.39 -13.79
CA GLN A 370 -52.02 -11.18 -14.91
C GLN A 370 -52.69 -12.48 -15.37
N LEU A 371 -51.94 -13.58 -15.44
CA LEU A 371 -52.44 -14.86 -15.95
C LEU A 371 -53.22 -15.68 -14.92
N TYR A 372 -52.79 -15.67 -13.66
CA TYR A 372 -53.30 -16.59 -12.63
C TYR A 372 -54.02 -15.89 -11.47
N GLY A 373 -54.02 -14.56 -11.41
CA GLY A 373 -54.61 -13.79 -10.31
C GLY A 373 -56.13 -13.99 -10.15
N SER A 374 -56.83 -14.39 -11.22
CA SER A 374 -58.27 -14.68 -11.18
C SER A 374 -58.61 -16.14 -10.85
N VAL A 375 -57.62 -17.04 -10.71
CA VAL A 375 -57.87 -18.46 -10.45
C VAL A 375 -58.18 -18.66 -8.95
N PRO A 376 -59.39 -19.12 -8.58
CA PRO A 376 -59.78 -19.22 -7.18
C PRO A 376 -58.89 -20.18 -6.38
N GLY A 377 -58.52 -19.77 -5.17
CA GLY A 377 -57.79 -20.62 -4.21
C GLY A 377 -56.29 -20.77 -4.47
N LEU A 378 -55.71 -20.12 -5.49
CA LEU A 378 -54.26 -20.11 -5.67
C LEU A 378 -53.59 -19.16 -4.66
N PRO A 379 -52.55 -19.59 -3.93
CA PRO A 379 -51.80 -18.74 -3.00
C PRO A 379 -50.79 -17.84 -3.74
N LEU A 380 -51.22 -17.16 -4.80
CA LEU A 380 -50.33 -16.46 -5.73
C LEU A 380 -49.51 -15.36 -5.05
N ALA A 381 -50.15 -14.53 -4.24
CA ALA A 381 -49.49 -13.45 -3.51
C ALA A 381 -48.46 -13.97 -2.50
N GLU A 382 -48.85 -14.94 -1.67
CA GLU A 382 -47.95 -15.55 -0.68
C GLU A 382 -46.72 -16.21 -1.33
N VAL A 383 -46.92 -16.91 -2.46
CA VAL A 383 -45.83 -17.52 -3.21
C VAL A 383 -44.88 -16.46 -3.76
N TRP A 384 -45.40 -15.35 -4.29
CA TRP A 384 -44.56 -14.29 -4.82
C TRP A 384 -43.88 -13.46 -3.74
N ASP A 385 -44.49 -13.25 -2.58
CA ASP A 385 -43.83 -12.64 -1.42
C ASP A 385 -42.62 -13.48 -0.99
N LYS A 386 -42.78 -14.80 -0.90
CA LYS A 386 -41.68 -15.74 -0.62
C LYS A 386 -40.60 -15.70 -1.70
N ASN A 387 -40.97 -15.64 -2.97
CA ASN A 387 -39.99 -15.50 -4.06
C ASN A 387 -39.19 -14.19 -3.93
N MET A 388 -39.84 -13.07 -3.63
CA MET A 388 -39.17 -11.78 -3.45
C MET A 388 -38.22 -11.80 -2.26
N GLN A 389 -38.62 -12.41 -1.15
CA GLN A 389 -37.73 -12.59 0.00
C GLN A 389 -36.49 -13.42 -0.35
N LEU A 390 -36.67 -14.55 -1.05
CA LEU A 390 -35.54 -15.38 -1.52
C LEU A 390 -34.59 -14.61 -2.43
N LEU A 391 -35.11 -13.70 -3.27
CA LEU A 391 -34.31 -12.85 -4.15
C LEU A 391 -33.51 -11.80 -3.37
N ASP A 392 -34.10 -11.19 -2.35
CA ASP A 392 -33.46 -10.16 -1.54
C ASP A 392 -32.31 -10.75 -0.69
N GLU A 393 -32.48 -12.00 -0.24
CA GLU A 393 -31.46 -12.76 0.48
C GLU A 393 -30.36 -13.30 -0.45
N ALA A 394 -30.67 -13.54 -1.73
CA ALA A 394 -29.73 -14.05 -2.70
C ALA A 394 -28.72 -12.97 -3.14
N ALA A 395 -27.45 -13.17 -2.78
CA ALA A 395 -26.38 -12.32 -3.32
C ALA A 395 -26.24 -12.55 -4.85
N PRO A 396 -26.29 -11.50 -5.68
CA PRO A 396 -25.97 -11.63 -7.10
C PRO A 396 -24.50 -12.01 -7.28
N SER A 397 -24.21 -12.71 -8.37
CA SER A 397 -22.85 -13.12 -8.73
C SER A 397 -22.47 -12.55 -10.09
N ILE A 398 -21.17 -12.38 -10.33
CA ILE A 398 -20.61 -11.96 -11.63
C ILE A 398 -19.45 -12.87 -11.99
N ILE A 399 -19.43 -13.39 -13.22
CA ILE A 399 -18.25 -14.10 -13.74
C ILE A 399 -17.20 -13.07 -14.11
N VAL A 400 -15.97 -13.23 -13.62
CA VAL A 400 -14.86 -12.29 -13.85
C VAL A 400 -13.69 -13.06 -14.45
N ALA A 401 -13.09 -12.53 -15.53
CA ALA A 401 -11.83 -13.06 -16.03
C ALA A 401 -10.72 -12.96 -14.95
N GLY A 402 -9.92 -14.01 -14.80
CA GLY A 402 -8.83 -14.06 -13.81
C GLY A 402 -7.82 -12.93 -13.99
N ASN A 403 -7.21 -12.49 -12.89
CA ASN A 403 -6.23 -11.41 -12.82
C ASN A 403 -6.67 -10.06 -13.42
N CYS A 404 -7.97 -9.74 -13.41
CA CYS A 404 -8.47 -8.44 -13.86
C CYS A 404 -8.54 -7.39 -12.73
N PHE A 405 -8.44 -6.12 -13.13
CA PHE A 405 -8.56 -4.93 -12.32
C PHE A 405 -9.70 -4.04 -12.82
N HIS A 406 -10.68 -3.78 -11.94
CA HIS A 406 -11.89 -3.03 -12.31
C HIS A 406 -12.09 -1.75 -11.48
N GLY A 407 -11.17 -1.45 -10.55
CA GLY A 407 -11.19 -0.29 -9.70
C GLY A 407 -11.34 -0.59 -8.21
N TYR A 408 -11.30 0.48 -7.40
CA TYR A 408 -11.20 0.39 -5.93
C TYR A 408 -12.45 0.86 -5.18
N SER A 409 -13.51 1.32 -5.85
CA SER A 409 -14.82 1.57 -5.23
C SER A 409 -15.49 0.25 -4.81
N SER A 410 -16.50 0.27 -3.93
CA SER A 410 -17.00 -0.96 -3.29
C SER A 410 -17.52 -2.02 -4.27
N GLY A 411 -18.26 -1.63 -5.31
CA GLY A 411 -18.75 -2.58 -6.31
C GLY A 411 -17.62 -3.13 -7.16
N SER A 412 -16.83 -2.24 -7.73
CA SER A 412 -15.69 -2.59 -8.60
C SER A 412 -14.60 -3.39 -7.88
N ARG A 413 -14.32 -3.07 -6.61
CA ARG A 413 -13.38 -3.80 -5.76
C ARG A 413 -13.84 -5.23 -5.50
N SER A 414 -15.15 -5.48 -5.47
CA SER A 414 -15.68 -6.83 -5.28
C SER A 414 -15.21 -7.78 -6.39
N LEU A 415 -14.91 -7.26 -7.58
CA LEU A 415 -14.51 -8.03 -8.75
C LEU A 415 -13.01 -8.34 -8.82
N LEU A 416 -12.16 -7.68 -8.04
CA LEU A 416 -10.70 -7.88 -8.11
C LEU A 416 -10.30 -9.32 -7.79
N ASP A 417 -9.32 -9.87 -8.50
CA ASP A 417 -8.85 -11.22 -8.20
C ASP A 417 -8.10 -11.27 -6.84
N ASN A 418 -7.28 -10.25 -6.56
CA ASN A 418 -6.43 -10.17 -5.38
C ASN A 418 -7.21 -10.27 -4.05
N ARG A 419 -7.14 -11.46 -3.43
CA ARG A 419 -7.84 -11.77 -2.17
C ARG A 419 -7.46 -10.85 -1.02
N LYS A 420 -6.20 -10.41 -0.90
CA LYS A 420 -5.76 -9.52 0.21
C LYS A 420 -6.43 -8.15 0.14
N GLN A 421 -6.70 -7.66 -1.07
CA GLN A 421 -7.37 -6.38 -1.28
C GLN A 421 -8.87 -6.45 -1.00
N ARG A 422 -9.50 -7.63 -1.18
CA ARG A 422 -10.92 -7.85 -0.91
C ARG A 422 -11.22 -8.30 0.52
N SER A 423 -10.40 -9.17 1.10
CA SER A 423 -10.73 -9.89 2.35
C SER A 423 -10.95 -8.96 3.54
N LYS A 424 -10.29 -7.80 3.56
CA LYS A 424 -10.47 -6.77 4.60
C LYS A 424 -11.83 -6.07 4.53
N PHE A 425 -12.55 -6.18 3.42
CA PHE A 425 -13.82 -5.49 3.14
C PHE A 425 -14.97 -6.46 2.83
N CYS A 426 -14.79 -7.77 3.00
CA CYS A 426 -15.74 -8.78 2.52
C CYS A 426 -17.19 -8.59 2.99
N GLY A 427 -17.42 -7.99 4.17
CA GLY A 427 -18.76 -7.67 4.67
C GLY A 427 -19.47 -6.50 3.94
N LEU A 428 -18.73 -5.71 3.16
CA LEU A 428 -19.22 -4.55 2.41
C LEU A 428 -19.29 -4.80 0.90
N LEU A 429 -18.56 -5.79 0.39
CA LEU A 429 -18.40 -6.03 -1.05
C LEU A 429 -19.51 -6.95 -1.58
N LYS A 430 -20.36 -6.41 -2.44
CA LYS A 430 -21.27 -7.15 -3.33
C LYS A 430 -21.13 -6.56 -4.73
N PRO A 431 -21.30 -7.34 -5.81
CA PRO A 431 -21.69 -8.76 -5.91
C PRO A 431 -20.55 -9.77 -5.61
N GLU A 432 -20.90 -11.06 -5.55
CA GLU A 432 -19.94 -12.18 -5.43
C GLU A 432 -19.18 -12.38 -6.76
N PRO A 433 -17.84 -12.29 -6.78
CA PRO A 433 -17.07 -12.57 -7.99
C PRO A 433 -16.86 -14.08 -8.17
N LEU A 434 -17.02 -14.56 -9.40
CA LEU A 434 -16.73 -15.92 -9.84
C LEU A 434 -15.58 -15.87 -10.83
N HIS A 435 -14.36 -15.96 -10.31
CA HIS A 435 -13.14 -15.85 -11.11
C HIS A 435 -12.95 -17.10 -11.97
N VAL A 436 -12.71 -16.91 -13.26
CA VAL A 436 -12.37 -17.96 -14.22
C VAL A 436 -11.03 -17.61 -14.87
N ASP A 437 -10.05 -18.50 -14.74
CA ASP A 437 -8.80 -18.40 -15.48
C ASP A 437 -9.03 -18.84 -16.93
N ASP A 438 -9.05 -17.88 -17.85
CA ASP A 438 -9.31 -18.11 -19.27
C ASP A 438 -8.13 -18.75 -20.02
N THR A 439 -6.99 -18.94 -19.35
CA THR A 439 -5.84 -19.69 -19.85
C THR A 439 -5.90 -21.17 -19.49
N ALA A 440 -6.73 -21.54 -18.51
CA ALA A 440 -6.90 -22.93 -18.09
C ALA A 440 -7.62 -23.73 -19.20
N PRO A 441 -7.18 -24.96 -19.53
CA PRO A 441 -7.81 -25.74 -20.60
C PRO A 441 -9.28 -26.06 -20.35
N ASP A 442 -9.70 -26.06 -19.08
CA ASP A 442 -11.05 -26.36 -18.59
C ASP A 442 -11.85 -25.09 -18.22
N TRP A 443 -11.45 -23.91 -18.72
CA TRP A 443 -12.11 -22.63 -18.41
C TRP A 443 -13.61 -22.68 -18.71
N LYS A 444 -14.01 -23.43 -19.74
CA LYS A 444 -15.39 -23.50 -20.21
C LYS A 444 -16.24 -24.33 -19.26
N GLU A 445 -15.76 -25.49 -18.86
CA GLU A 445 -16.38 -26.36 -17.87
C GLU A 445 -16.52 -25.63 -16.53
N GLN A 446 -15.52 -24.83 -16.13
CA GLN A 446 -15.59 -24.00 -14.93
C GLN A 446 -16.71 -22.95 -15.03
N ALA A 447 -16.81 -22.24 -16.16
CA ALA A 447 -17.85 -21.25 -16.38
C ALA A 447 -19.26 -21.89 -16.43
N GLU A 448 -19.41 -23.01 -17.12
CA GLU A 448 -20.67 -23.78 -17.19
C GLU A 448 -21.10 -24.27 -15.82
N ARG A 449 -20.16 -24.80 -15.01
CA ARG A 449 -20.43 -25.18 -13.62
C ARG A 449 -20.97 -24.01 -12.81
N TYR A 450 -20.37 -22.83 -12.92
CA TYR A 450 -20.89 -21.64 -12.23
C TYR A 450 -22.29 -21.26 -12.69
N ILE A 451 -22.56 -21.32 -13.99
CA ILE A 451 -23.88 -21.03 -14.56
C ILE A 451 -24.95 -22.00 -14.02
N ASP A 452 -24.61 -23.27 -13.88
CA ASP A 452 -25.52 -24.31 -13.38
C ASP A 452 -25.72 -24.25 -11.86
N GLU A 453 -24.67 -23.94 -11.10
CA GLU A 453 -24.70 -23.89 -9.63
C GLU A 453 -25.34 -22.60 -9.10
N LYS A 454 -25.11 -21.48 -9.76
CA LYS A 454 -25.54 -20.15 -9.29
C LYS A 454 -26.95 -19.85 -9.76
N VAL A 455 -27.88 -20.65 -9.25
CA VAL A 455 -29.31 -20.60 -9.58
C VAL A 455 -30.13 -20.46 -8.30
N ILE A 456 -31.23 -19.73 -8.42
CA ILE A 456 -32.34 -19.72 -7.45
C ILE A 456 -33.57 -20.34 -8.10
N VAL A 457 -34.38 -21.04 -7.30
CA VAL A 457 -35.61 -21.67 -7.79
C VAL A 457 -36.79 -20.87 -7.27
N LEU A 458 -37.42 -20.10 -8.15
CA LEU A 458 -38.64 -19.37 -7.85
C LEU A 458 -39.85 -20.26 -8.10
N GLN A 459 -40.86 -20.17 -7.25
CA GLN A 459 -42.10 -20.91 -7.42
C GLN A 459 -43.04 -20.12 -8.33
N VAL A 460 -43.50 -20.75 -9.42
CA VAL A 460 -44.41 -20.14 -10.40
C VAL A 460 -45.59 -21.08 -10.68
N PHE A 461 -46.65 -20.54 -11.24
CA PHE A 461 -47.82 -21.28 -11.65
C PHE A 461 -47.82 -21.51 -13.17
N ARG A 462 -48.31 -22.68 -13.57
CA ARG A 462 -48.51 -23.07 -14.97
C ARG A 462 -49.84 -23.78 -15.15
N MET A 463 -50.40 -23.66 -16.34
CA MET A 463 -51.58 -24.40 -16.77
C MET A 463 -51.15 -25.65 -17.55
N ALA A 464 -51.63 -26.83 -17.15
CA ALA A 464 -51.59 -28.05 -17.96
C ALA A 464 -52.87 -28.86 -17.73
N ASP A 465 -53.38 -29.48 -18.79
CA ASP A 465 -54.60 -30.31 -18.76
C ASP A 465 -55.81 -29.62 -18.10
N GLY A 466 -55.93 -28.29 -18.31
CA GLY A 466 -57.00 -27.47 -17.75
C GLY A 466 -56.90 -27.21 -16.24
N LYS A 467 -55.77 -27.58 -15.61
CA LYS A 467 -55.50 -27.35 -14.18
C LYS A 467 -54.27 -26.48 -13.99
N CYS A 468 -54.36 -25.60 -13.00
CA CYS A 468 -53.23 -24.79 -12.58
C CYS A 468 -52.44 -25.53 -11.51
N TYR A 469 -51.12 -25.61 -11.66
CA TYR A 469 -50.22 -26.21 -10.68
C TYR A 469 -49.00 -25.33 -10.45
N GLN A 470 -48.46 -25.41 -9.23
CA GLN A 470 -47.23 -24.74 -8.85
C GLN A 470 -46.01 -25.58 -9.29
N THR A 471 -44.98 -24.93 -9.80
CA THR A 471 -43.74 -25.55 -10.26
C THR A 471 -42.54 -24.64 -10.00
N GLY A 472 -41.35 -25.22 -9.89
CA GLY A 472 -40.11 -24.47 -9.71
C GLY A 472 -39.54 -24.00 -11.05
N MET A 473 -39.13 -22.74 -11.11
CA MET A 473 -38.40 -22.17 -12.24
C MET A 473 -37.01 -21.71 -11.80
N LYS A 474 -36.00 -22.23 -12.49
CA LYS A 474 -34.60 -21.86 -12.29
C LYS A 474 -34.34 -20.46 -12.88
N ILE A 475 -33.87 -19.55 -12.04
CA ILE A 475 -33.39 -18.22 -12.43
C ILE A 475 -31.91 -18.13 -12.06
N SER A 476 -31.07 -17.68 -12.98
CA SER A 476 -29.64 -17.49 -12.68
C SER A 476 -29.46 -16.35 -11.69
N ARG A 477 -28.52 -16.50 -10.75
CA ARG A 477 -28.01 -15.42 -9.88
C ARG A 477 -26.88 -14.64 -10.54
N ILE A 478 -26.37 -15.11 -11.68
CA ILE A 478 -25.32 -14.42 -12.42
C ILE A 478 -25.97 -13.28 -13.18
N ILE A 479 -25.60 -12.05 -12.82
CA ILE A 479 -26.19 -10.83 -13.40
C ILE A 479 -25.37 -10.30 -14.58
N ALA A 480 -24.08 -10.64 -14.65
CA ALA A 480 -23.18 -10.21 -15.72
C ALA A 480 -21.93 -11.10 -15.78
N SER A 481 -21.18 -10.95 -16.85
CA SER A 481 -19.76 -11.30 -16.91
C SER A 481 -18.92 -10.04 -17.19
N VAL A 482 -17.66 -10.02 -16.73
CA VAL A 482 -16.75 -8.88 -16.91
C VAL A 482 -15.38 -9.38 -17.39
N ILE A 483 -14.83 -8.69 -18.39
CA ILE A 483 -13.49 -8.92 -18.93
C ILE A 483 -12.75 -7.60 -19.12
N GLU A 484 -11.43 -7.64 -19.09
CA GLU A 484 -10.57 -6.66 -19.77
C GLU A 484 -10.09 -7.27 -21.10
N PRO A 485 -10.28 -6.62 -22.27
CA PRO A 485 -9.75 -7.13 -23.54
C PRO A 485 -8.22 -7.25 -23.52
N VAL A 486 -7.55 -6.30 -22.87
CA VAL A 486 -6.13 -6.37 -22.52
C VAL A 486 -6.02 -6.04 -21.03
N ARG A 487 -5.58 -7.02 -20.24
CA ARG A 487 -5.40 -6.90 -18.79
C ARG A 487 -4.21 -6.01 -18.48
N GLY A 488 -4.43 -4.88 -17.83
CA GLY A 488 -3.36 -3.99 -17.41
C GLY A 488 -2.53 -4.57 -16.27
N GLU A 489 -3.10 -4.50 -15.06
CA GLU A 489 -2.50 -4.98 -13.80
C GLU A 489 -2.27 -6.51 -13.79
N GLY A 490 -2.97 -7.25 -14.66
CA GLY A 490 -2.77 -8.68 -14.90
C GLY A 490 -1.52 -9.03 -15.71
N GLY A 491 -0.68 -8.04 -16.04
CA GLY A 491 0.61 -8.24 -16.71
C GLY A 491 0.58 -8.05 -18.23
N ILE A 492 -0.25 -7.14 -18.75
CA ILE A 492 -0.39 -6.79 -20.18
C ILE A 492 -0.66 -8.03 -21.03
N ARG A 493 -1.80 -8.68 -20.78
CA ARG A 493 -2.21 -9.92 -21.46
C ARG A 493 -3.57 -9.75 -22.13
N GLU A 494 -3.67 -10.20 -23.38
CA GLU A 494 -4.95 -10.27 -24.08
C GLU A 494 -5.84 -11.36 -23.46
N VAL A 495 -7.15 -11.11 -23.41
CA VAL A 495 -8.13 -12.12 -23.03
C VAL A 495 -8.22 -13.20 -24.11
N ASN A 496 -8.43 -14.45 -23.71
CA ASN A 496 -8.76 -15.54 -24.62
C ASN A 496 -10.06 -15.19 -25.40
N PRO A 497 -9.99 -15.02 -26.74
CA PRO A 497 -11.15 -14.60 -27.53
C PRO A 497 -12.30 -15.60 -27.45
N SER A 498 -12.01 -16.90 -27.39
CA SER A 498 -13.04 -17.94 -27.29
C SER A 498 -13.82 -17.85 -25.98
N PHE A 499 -13.14 -17.47 -24.89
CA PHE A 499 -13.77 -17.25 -23.59
C PHE A 499 -14.66 -16.00 -23.62
N ALA A 500 -14.15 -14.88 -24.11
CA ALA A 500 -14.91 -13.64 -24.23
C ALA A 500 -16.18 -13.83 -25.10
N ASP A 501 -16.05 -14.52 -26.22
CA ASP A 501 -17.17 -14.77 -27.13
C ASP A 501 -18.19 -15.73 -26.55
N TYR A 502 -17.75 -16.77 -25.83
CA TYR A 502 -18.63 -17.65 -25.08
C TYR A 502 -19.45 -16.85 -24.06
N LEU A 503 -18.81 -15.99 -23.28
CA LEU A 503 -19.48 -15.12 -22.31
C LEU A 503 -20.46 -14.15 -22.97
N ALA A 504 -20.13 -13.63 -24.15
CA ALA A 504 -21.02 -12.77 -24.94
C ALA A 504 -22.27 -13.49 -25.49
N THR A 505 -22.32 -14.82 -25.48
CA THR A 505 -23.50 -15.61 -25.89
C THR A 505 -24.47 -15.93 -24.75
N GLN A 506 -24.11 -15.60 -23.50
CA GLN A 506 -24.93 -15.90 -22.33
C GLN A 506 -26.15 -14.99 -22.23
N LYS A 507 -27.11 -15.38 -21.38
CA LYS A 507 -28.35 -14.62 -21.16
C LYS A 507 -28.14 -13.33 -20.34
N PHE A 508 -27.02 -13.21 -19.65
CA PHE A 508 -26.59 -12.01 -18.94
C PHE A 508 -25.59 -11.21 -19.80
N PRO A 509 -25.49 -9.88 -19.61
CA PRO A 509 -24.57 -9.04 -20.38
C PRO A 509 -23.10 -9.37 -20.12
N LEU A 510 -22.29 -9.25 -21.18
CA LEU A 510 -20.85 -9.11 -21.08
C LEU A 510 -20.48 -7.62 -20.95
N ILE A 511 -19.84 -7.28 -19.84
CA ILE A 511 -19.21 -5.98 -19.61
C ILE A 511 -17.76 -6.07 -20.09
N SER A 512 -17.43 -5.28 -21.11
CA SER A 512 -16.05 -5.14 -21.58
C SER A 512 -15.44 -3.90 -20.96
N ASP A 513 -14.53 -4.10 -20.01
CA ASP A 513 -13.77 -3.03 -19.36
C ASP A 513 -12.62 -2.58 -20.27
N GLU A 514 -12.81 -1.43 -20.92
CA GLU A 514 -11.82 -0.80 -21.79
C GLU A 514 -11.22 0.48 -21.19
N ILE A 515 -11.28 0.65 -19.86
CA ILE A 515 -10.81 1.86 -19.18
C ILE A 515 -9.33 2.13 -19.51
N GLN A 516 -8.51 1.08 -19.57
CA GLN A 516 -7.08 1.21 -19.83
C GLN A 516 -6.70 0.93 -21.30
N CYS A 517 -7.37 -0.02 -21.94
CA CYS A 517 -7.02 -0.48 -23.29
C CYS A 517 -7.81 0.20 -24.42
N GLY A 518 -8.80 1.02 -24.08
CA GLY A 518 -9.67 1.72 -25.03
C GLY A 518 -9.03 2.93 -25.71
N LEU A 519 -9.88 3.75 -26.32
CA LEU A 519 -9.52 5.01 -27.01
C LEU A 519 -8.42 4.89 -28.07
N GLY A 520 -8.19 3.69 -28.62
CA GLY A 520 -7.17 3.44 -29.64
C GLY A 520 -5.82 2.99 -29.10
N ARG A 521 -5.66 2.77 -27.78
CA ARG A 521 -4.41 2.28 -27.17
C ARG A 521 -3.92 0.96 -27.79
N THR A 522 -4.84 0.07 -28.13
CA THR A 522 -4.57 -1.21 -28.79
C THR A 522 -4.49 -1.11 -30.32
N GLY A 523 -4.59 0.11 -30.87
CA GLY A 523 -4.80 0.35 -32.32
C GLY A 523 -6.26 0.21 -32.75
N LEU A 524 -7.16 -0.21 -31.85
CA LEU A 524 -8.59 -0.40 -32.10
C LEU A 524 -9.44 0.41 -31.11
N PHE A 525 -10.65 0.78 -31.53
CA PHE A 525 -11.65 1.40 -30.65
C PHE A 525 -13.08 1.10 -31.13
N PRO A 526 -13.88 0.28 -30.40
CA PRO A 526 -13.48 -0.50 -29.22
C PRO A 526 -12.36 -1.52 -29.51
N ALA A 527 -11.66 -1.90 -28.44
CA ALA A 527 -10.64 -2.93 -28.42
C ALA A 527 -11.26 -4.34 -28.51
N TYR A 528 -12.34 -4.60 -27.77
CA TYR A 528 -13.08 -5.85 -27.89
C TYR A 528 -13.82 -5.89 -29.22
N LYS A 529 -13.62 -7.00 -29.94
CA LYS A 529 -14.39 -7.38 -31.11
C LYS A 529 -14.69 -8.86 -30.98
N LYS A 530 -15.97 -9.22 -31.11
CA LYS A 530 -16.38 -10.63 -31.18
C LYS A 530 -15.64 -11.31 -32.34
N ALA A 531 -15.03 -12.47 -32.12
CA ALA A 531 -14.45 -13.22 -33.21
C ALA A 531 -15.58 -13.66 -34.16
N SER A 532 -15.38 -13.41 -35.45
CA SER A 532 -16.33 -13.69 -36.53
C SER A 532 -16.53 -15.17 -36.77
#